data_AF-A0AAV5WVM2-F1
#
_entry.id   AF-A0AAV5WVM2-F1
#
_cell.length_a   1.000
_cell.length_b   1.000
_cell.length_c   1.000
_cell.angle_alpha   90.00
_cell.angle_beta   90.00
_cell.angle_gamma   90.00
#
_symmetry.space_group_name_H-M   'P 1'
#
loop_
_entity.id
_entity.type
_entity.pdbx_description
1 polymer ?
#
loop_
_entity_poly.entity_id
_entity_poly.type
_entity_poly.pdbx_seq_one_letter_code
_entity_poly.pdbx_strand_id
1 'polypeptide(L)'
;VDVVLVSDDRRRRRRKRSECCDDDDHEDTTITIHTITTQVSEGAGGLSTGWRPHSSPQRVLLNGHNNNGKFDASSDDRRLLARDSDIVDKAALARVIPRIPEPEIGDSSFVAAVLVFCATRPNAIRNHLEQLTRLRRNPARFPIVVSQDGDARDVAEAIDPFVKKAGSLFHIQHSKVEPTQKMLKSDKNYFFIAQHYKWALDHVFREMGYSHVIVTEDDLDMAEDFFSYFAAMKPLLEKDPSLWCVSAWNDNGGKDLTDRRDGAKLWRTDFFPGLGWMLRAEVWNELREHWPDRYWDDWMRSPSVRKGRSCVRPEISRTAHNMKLAGKGSSGGLYKSYLSSITLPDSPVDFSLVDTSELMKNNYDTHLAQALADAKAVESVPEEISTEHSYRVKYSNAREWRVLADRFKLMNDIRSGMTRTAYHGVVPFSWKGARIYAVPSWLDEKKLASGEIEEAAYDPRWDLQSKFMDFEKQYCKPTRFTGKCDPANPELREWFKRRNMLKKLDAWGEMVVV
;
A
#
# COMPACT_ATOMS: atom_id res chain seq x y z
N VAL A 1 18.23 -46.71 41.55
CA VAL A 1 18.84 -47.28 42.77
C VAL A 1 19.30 -46.10 43.61
N ASP A 2 18.65 -45.95 44.77
CA ASP A 2 18.96 -45.15 45.96
C ASP A 2 19.24 -43.63 45.79
N VAL A 3 18.33 -42.73 46.20
CA VAL A 3 17.86 -42.36 47.57
C VAL A 3 18.97 -41.73 48.42
N VAL A 4 18.81 -40.45 48.75
CA VAL A 4 19.03 -39.94 50.13
C VAL A 4 17.99 -38.85 50.43
N LEU A 5 17.25 -39.10 51.51
CA LEU A 5 16.27 -38.27 52.23
C LEU A 5 16.99 -37.14 53.01
N VAL A 6 16.35 -36.08 53.51
CA VAL A 6 15.72 -36.05 54.85
C VAL A 6 15.21 -34.61 55.13
N SER A 7 13.92 -34.51 55.50
CA SER A 7 13.23 -33.72 56.58
C SER A 7 13.72 -32.31 56.96
N ASP A 8 12.93 -31.37 57.52
CA ASP A 8 11.60 -31.42 58.11
C ASP A 8 11.09 -29.98 58.37
N ASP A 9 9.76 -29.90 58.53
CA ASP A 9 8.99 -29.06 59.46
C ASP A 9 9.31 -27.55 59.63
N ARG A 10 8.37 -26.68 59.20
CA ARG A 10 7.38 -26.08 60.13
C ARG A 10 6.47 -25.05 59.45
N ARG A 11 5.17 -25.38 59.44
CA ARG A 11 4.04 -24.63 60.04
C ARG A 11 4.10 -23.08 59.90
N ARG A 12 3.05 -22.38 59.46
CA ARG A 12 1.61 -22.64 59.65
C ARG A 12 0.80 -21.46 59.08
N ARG A 13 -0.42 -21.80 58.63
CA ARG A 13 -1.69 -21.04 58.74
C ARG A 13 -1.87 -19.90 57.72
N ARG A 14 -3.04 -19.72 57.09
CA ARG A 14 -4.37 -20.34 57.26
C ARG A 14 -5.27 -19.89 56.10
N ARG A 15 -6.11 -20.82 55.61
CA ARG A 15 -7.58 -20.74 55.40
C ARG A 15 -8.13 -19.51 54.65
N LYS A 16 -9.07 -19.61 53.69
CA LYS A 16 -10.17 -20.56 53.39
C LYS A 16 -10.66 -20.20 51.95
N ARG A 17 -10.88 -21.17 51.06
CA ARG A 17 -12.20 -21.74 50.62
C ARG A 17 -13.15 -20.72 49.98
N SER A 18 -13.40 -20.82 48.67
CA SER A 18 -14.47 -21.63 47.99
C SER A 18 -15.79 -20.84 47.97
N GLU A 19 -16.63 -20.79 46.93
CA GLU A 19 -16.93 -21.63 45.77
C GLU A 19 -17.69 -20.77 44.73
N CYS A 20 -17.70 -21.25 43.48
CA CYS A 20 -18.73 -21.23 42.42
C CYS A 20 -19.74 -20.08 42.28
N CYS A 21 -19.93 -19.56 41.06
CA CYS A 21 -20.86 -20.09 40.04
C CYS A 21 -20.77 -19.27 38.74
N ASP A 22 -21.17 -19.92 37.65
CA ASP A 22 -21.41 -19.41 36.30
C ASP A 22 -22.37 -18.21 36.26
N ASP A 23 -22.21 -17.34 35.27
CA ASP A 23 -23.29 -16.99 34.32
C ASP A 23 -22.76 -16.06 33.21
N ASP A 24 -23.28 -16.32 32.01
CA ASP A 24 -23.22 -15.50 30.81
C ASP A 24 -23.63 -14.05 31.08
N ASP A 25 -23.00 -13.08 30.41
CA ASP A 25 -23.78 -11.96 29.88
C ASP A 25 -23.08 -11.18 28.75
N HIS A 26 -23.87 -10.92 27.72
CA HIS A 26 -23.65 -9.97 26.66
C HIS A 26 -23.60 -8.53 27.19
N GLU A 27 -22.58 -7.75 26.83
CA GLU A 27 -22.66 -6.28 26.95
C GLU A 27 -22.58 -5.58 25.58
N ASP A 28 -23.76 -5.14 25.16
CA ASP A 28 -24.02 -4.07 24.20
C ASP A 28 -23.34 -2.76 24.67
N THR A 29 -22.31 -2.30 23.95
CA THR A 29 -21.77 -0.96 24.20
C THR A 29 -22.56 0.09 23.42
N THR A 30 -23.55 0.67 24.09
CA THR A 30 -24.28 1.87 23.64
C THR A 30 -23.42 3.11 23.94
N ILE A 31 -22.93 3.81 22.90
CA ILE A 31 -22.20 5.08 23.07
C ILE A 31 -23.19 6.24 23.11
N THR A 32 -23.39 6.79 24.31
CA THR A 32 -24.08 8.07 24.54
C THR A 32 -23.15 9.23 24.20
N ILE A 33 -23.56 10.08 23.26
CA ILE A 33 -22.82 11.29 22.85
C ILE A 33 -23.26 12.45 23.74
N HIS A 34 -22.35 12.98 24.56
CA HIS A 34 -22.53 14.28 25.21
C HIS A 34 -22.01 15.41 24.31
N THR A 35 -22.92 16.29 23.92
CA THR A 35 -22.68 17.54 23.20
C THR A 35 -22.08 18.57 24.16
N ILE A 36 -20.89 19.11 23.86
CA ILE A 36 -20.36 20.30 24.54
C ILE A 36 -20.47 21.49 23.57
N THR A 37 -21.36 22.40 23.94
CA THR A 37 -21.56 23.74 23.36
C THR A 37 -20.69 24.71 24.15
N THR A 38 -19.83 25.47 23.49
CA THR A 38 -19.16 26.64 24.10
C THR A 38 -19.63 27.91 23.39
N GLN A 39 -20.46 28.68 24.10
CA GLN A 39 -20.76 30.08 23.83
C GLN A 39 -19.82 30.99 24.65
N VAL A 40 -19.61 32.17 24.10
CA VAL A 40 -18.76 33.28 24.56
C VAL A 40 -19.56 34.25 25.43
N SER A 41 -18.94 34.80 26.47
CA SER A 41 -19.23 36.13 27.09
C SER A 41 -18.10 36.43 28.10
N GLU A 42 -17.18 37.38 27.86
CA GLU A 42 -17.22 38.85 28.07
C GLU A 42 -16.91 39.37 29.50
N GLY A 43 -15.96 40.32 29.56
CA GLY A 43 -15.72 41.32 30.63
C GLY A 43 -14.54 41.03 31.58
N ALA A 44 -13.67 41.96 32.01
CA ALA A 44 -13.41 43.37 31.70
C ALA A 44 -12.13 43.82 32.47
N GLY A 45 -11.46 44.89 32.00
CA GLY A 45 -10.45 45.72 32.71
C GLY A 45 -8.99 45.36 32.41
N GLY A 46 -8.06 46.22 31.97
CA GLY A 46 -7.91 47.68 31.89
C GLY A 46 -6.46 48.00 32.28
N LEU A 47 -5.59 48.50 31.41
CA LEU A 47 -5.05 49.89 31.38
C LEU A 47 -3.92 49.96 30.32
N SER A 48 -4.11 50.77 29.26
CA SER A 48 -3.31 51.96 28.83
C SER A 48 -1.79 51.74 28.60
N THR A 49 -1.21 52.08 27.45
CA THR A 49 -1.11 53.45 26.89
C THR A 49 -0.73 53.50 25.39
N GLY A 50 -1.33 54.45 24.64
CA GLY A 50 -0.79 55.19 23.46
C GLY A 50 -0.85 54.52 22.07
N TRP A 51 -1.88 54.67 21.22
CA TRP A 51 -2.18 55.78 20.27
C TRP A 51 -0.99 56.25 19.40
N ARG A 52 -1.03 56.43 18.07
CA ARG A 52 -1.93 56.26 16.88
C ARG A 52 -1.22 57.05 15.71
N PRO A 53 -1.73 57.23 14.46
CA PRO A 53 -2.28 56.30 13.45
C PRO A 53 -1.95 56.69 11.96
N HIS A 54 -2.68 56.08 11.02
CA HIS A 54 -2.99 56.48 9.61
C HIS A 54 -2.06 55.95 8.50
N SER A 55 -2.50 55.51 7.32
CA SER A 55 -3.83 55.37 6.69
C SER A 55 -3.63 54.69 5.32
N SER A 56 -4.54 53.80 4.91
CA SER A 56 -4.92 53.57 3.50
C SER A 56 -6.30 54.26 3.29
N PRO A 57 -6.90 54.44 2.09
CA PRO A 57 -6.65 53.75 0.80
C PRO A 57 -6.78 54.65 -0.46
N GLN A 58 -6.52 54.12 -1.66
CA GLN A 58 -7.27 54.54 -2.87
C GLN A 58 -7.21 53.57 -4.06
N ARG A 59 -8.40 53.30 -4.61
CA ARG A 59 -8.71 52.72 -5.92
C ARG A 59 -8.56 53.78 -7.00
N VAL A 60 -8.13 53.40 -8.20
CA VAL A 60 -8.41 54.14 -9.45
C VAL A 60 -8.88 53.17 -10.53
N LEU A 61 -10.07 53.44 -11.08
CA LEU A 61 -10.61 52.98 -12.35
C LEU A 61 -10.08 53.89 -13.47
N LEU A 62 -9.93 53.40 -14.71
CA LEU A 62 -10.41 54.08 -15.92
C LEU A 62 -10.29 53.22 -17.21
N ASN A 63 -11.42 53.21 -17.90
CA ASN A 63 -11.81 52.86 -19.27
C ASN A 63 -10.78 52.69 -20.39
N GLY A 64 -11.10 51.77 -21.33
CA GLY A 64 -10.41 51.59 -22.60
C GLY A 64 -10.93 52.44 -23.76
N HIS A 65 -10.22 52.36 -24.89
CA HIS A 65 -10.70 52.70 -26.24
C HIS A 65 -9.90 51.90 -27.30
N ASN A 66 -10.62 51.49 -28.34
CA ASN A 66 -10.19 50.72 -29.50
C ASN A 66 -9.72 51.68 -30.60
N ASN A 67 -8.67 51.35 -31.36
CA ASN A 67 -8.56 51.76 -32.77
C ASN A 67 -7.50 50.98 -33.56
N ASN A 68 -7.89 50.58 -34.78
CA ASN A 68 -7.13 49.88 -35.79
C ASN A 68 -6.16 50.81 -36.54
N GLY A 69 -4.99 50.27 -36.94
CA GLY A 69 -4.13 50.88 -37.95
C GLY A 69 -2.92 49.99 -38.31
N LYS A 70 -2.94 49.38 -39.50
CA LYS A 70 -1.78 48.75 -40.14
C LYS A 70 -0.92 49.83 -40.79
N PHE A 71 0.40 49.80 -40.58
CA PHE A 71 1.40 50.23 -41.58
C PHE A 71 2.73 49.51 -41.35
N ASP A 72 3.44 49.33 -42.46
CA ASP A 72 4.55 48.41 -42.73
C ASP A 72 5.95 49.01 -42.42
N ALA A 73 6.93 48.12 -42.44
CA ALA A 73 8.33 48.17 -42.02
C ALA A 73 9.19 49.44 -42.26
N SER A 74 10.07 49.73 -41.30
CA SER A 74 11.48 50.04 -41.59
C SER A 74 12.39 49.73 -40.40
N SER A 75 13.58 49.25 -40.75
CA SER A 75 14.75 49.01 -39.91
C SER A 75 15.11 50.17 -38.98
N ASP A 76 15.16 49.89 -37.68
CA ASP A 76 16.18 50.37 -36.71
C ASP A 76 15.58 50.37 -35.29
N ASP A 77 15.51 49.18 -34.67
CA ASP A 77 15.43 49.11 -33.19
C ASP A 77 15.82 47.72 -32.63
N ARG A 78 16.90 47.13 -33.17
CA ARG A 78 17.55 45.94 -32.61
C ARG A 78 18.79 46.35 -31.82
N ARG A 79 18.61 47.10 -30.74
CA ARG A 79 19.63 47.31 -29.69
C ARG A 79 18.95 48.06 -28.55
N LEU A 80 18.34 47.33 -27.61
CA LEU A 80 18.14 47.71 -26.19
C LEU A 80 17.15 46.82 -25.40
N LEU A 81 16.83 45.60 -25.85
CA LEU A 81 16.12 44.60 -25.02
C LEU A 81 16.79 43.22 -25.15
N ALA A 82 17.96 43.08 -24.53
CA ALA A 82 18.60 41.79 -24.29
C ALA A 82 19.62 41.95 -23.16
N ARG A 83 19.13 42.17 -21.93
CA ARG A 83 19.87 42.05 -20.68
C ARG A 83 18.84 42.02 -19.56
N ASP A 84 18.61 40.80 -19.06
CA ASP A 84 18.00 40.40 -17.77
C ASP A 84 17.08 39.19 -17.96
N SER A 85 17.71 38.04 -18.17
CA SER A 85 17.24 36.72 -17.69
C SER A 85 18.42 35.76 -17.80
N ASP A 86 19.38 35.97 -16.90
CA ASP A 86 20.61 35.20 -16.82
C ASP A 86 20.34 33.73 -16.45
N ILE A 87 20.74 32.86 -17.37
CA ILE A 87 21.74 31.80 -17.14
C ILE A 87 21.51 30.99 -15.86
N VAL A 88 20.68 29.95 -15.97
CA VAL A 88 20.80 28.78 -15.11
C VAL A 88 22.08 28.06 -15.50
N ASP A 89 23.12 28.24 -14.68
CA ASP A 89 24.40 27.57 -14.82
C ASP A 89 24.22 26.04 -14.68
N LYS A 90 24.19 25.33 -15.82
CA LYS A 90 24.11 23.86 -15.85
C LYS A 90 25.27 23.19 -15.10
N ALA A 91 26.37 23.90 -14.84
CA ALA A 91 27.48 23.38 -14.03
C ALA A 91 27.20 23.42 -12.51
N ALA A 92 26.31 24.31 -12.06
CA ALA A 92 25.90 24.38 -10.65
C ALA A 92 24.93 23.24 -10.27
N LEU A 93 24.02 22.85 -11.18
CA LEU A 93 23.15 21.67 -11.01
C LEU A 93 23.95 20.34 -11.00
N ALA A 94 25.07 20.28 -11.72
CA ALA A 94 25.95 19.11 -11.72
C ALA A 94 26.75 18.92 -10.41
N ARG A 95 26.76 19.90 -9.50
CA ARG A 95 27.47 19.83 -8.21
C ARG A 95 26.63 19.31 -7.04
N VAL A 96 25.32 19.12 -7.23
CA VAL A 96 24.38 18.66 -6.19
C VAL A 96 23.97 17.19 -6.38
N ILE A 97 24.32 16.57 -7.52
CA ILE A 97 24.07 15.16 -7.77
C ILE A 97 25.38 14.38 -7.53
N PRO A 98 25.50 13.60 -6.45
CA PRO A 98 26.68 12.76 -6.26
C PRO A 98 26.82 11.77 -7.42
N ARG A 99 27.98 11.79 -8.09
CA ARG A 99 28.31 10.80 -9.13
C ARG A 99 28.36 9.40 -8.50
N ILE A 100 27.64 8.47 -9.11
CA ILE A 100 27.66 7.04 -8.74
C ILE A 100 29.08 6.51 -8.98
N PRO A 101 29.71 5.81 -8.02
CA PRO A 101 30.95 5.08 -8.27
C PRO A 101 30.73 4.06 -9.40
N GLU A 102 31.56 4.10 -10.45
CA GLU A 102 31.55 3.06 -11.47
C GLU A 102 31.86 1.70 -10.81
N PRO A 103 31.06 0.64 -11.05
CA PRO A 103 31.32 -0.66 -10.47
C PRO A 103 32.65 -1.21 -11.02
N GLU A 104 33.57 -1.54 -10.11
CA GLU A 104 34.81 -2.21 -10.46
C GLU A 104 34.50 -3.54 -11.17
N ILE A 105 35.09 -3.71 -12.35
CA ILE A 105 34.90 -4.86 -13.24
C ILE A 105 35.47 -6.10 -12.53
N GLY A 106 34.58 -6.90 -11.91
CA GLY A 106 35.01 -8.07 -11.16
C GLY A 106 33.92 -8.88 -10.45
N ASP A 107 32.64 -8.65 -10.74
CA ASP A 107 31.53 -9.60 -10.55
C ASP A 107 30.35 -9.05 -11.37
N SER A 108 29.56 -9.89 -12.02
CA SER A 108 28.46 -9.43 -12.88
C SER A 108 27.55 -8.45 -12.13
N SER A 109 27.48 -7.20 -12.61
CA SER A 109 27.20 -5.98 -11.86
C SER A 109 25.73 -5.81 -11.42
N PHE A 110 25.26 -6.62 -10.46
CA PHE A 110 23.95 -6.44 -9.86
C PHE A 110 23.86 -5.07 -9.15
N VAL A 111 22.91 -4.23 -9.54
CA VAL A 111 22.50 -3.03 -8.79
C VAL A 111 20.98 -2.91 -8.80
N ALA A 112 20.37 -2.66 -7.63
CA ALA A 112 18.98 -2.24 -7.48
C ALA A 112 18.90 -1.21 -6.34
N ALA A 113 18.54 0.04 -6.66
CA ALA A 113 18.46 1.08 -5.65
C ALA A 113 17.26 0.86 -4.71
N VAL A 114 17.40 1.16 -3.43
CA VAL A 114 16.28 1.16 -2.48
C VAL A 114 15.80 2.60 -2.32
N LEU A 115 14.61 2.90 -2.81
CA LEU A 115 13.97 4.20 -2.67
C LEU A 115 13.01 4.19 -1.48
N VAL A 116 13.37 4.93 -0.44
CA VAL A 116 12.60 5.04 0.81
C VAL A 116 11.75 6.30 0.78
N PHE A 117 10.45 6.17 0.93
CA PHE A 117 9.50 7.28 1.06
C PHE A 117 9.27 7.64 2.52
N CYS A 118 9.45 8.92 2.87
CA CYS A 118 9.15 9.44 4.20
C CYS A 118 8.59 10.88 4.13
N ALA A 119 7.98 11.34 5.23
CA ALA A 119 7.45 12.71 5.29
C ALA A 119 7.56 13.36 6.67
N THR A 120 6.89 12.80 7.68
CA THR A 120 6.69 13.45 9.00
C THR A 120 6.89 12.53 10.20
N ARG A 121 7.53 11.37 10.04
CA ARG A 121 7.65 10.33 11.09
C ARG A 121 9.11 10.04 11.44
N PRO A 122 9.78 10.90 12.25
CA PRO A 122 11.22 10.79 12.52
C PRO A 122 11.64 9.47 13.17
N ASN A 123 10.81 8.93 14.08
CA ASN A 123 11.11 7.65 14.73
C ASN A 123 10.93 6.46 13.78
N ALA A 124 9.92 6.51 12.90
CA ALA A 124 9.65 5.45 11.93
C ALA A 124 10.79 5.37 10.89
N ILE A 125 11.17 6.50 10.30
CA ILE A 125 12.27 6.53 9.33
C ILE A 125 13.60 6.09 9.95
N ARG A 126 13.89 6.49 11.20
CA ARG A 126 15.10 6.04 11.91
C ARG A 126 15.11 4.51 12.03
N ASN A 127 14.04 3.92 12.55
CA ASN A 127 13.90 2.47 12.68
C ASN A 127 14.02 1.76 11.32
N HIS A 128 13.40 2.31 10.27
CA HIS A 128 13.47 1.74 8.93
C HIS A 128 14.90 1.76 8.36
N LEU A 129 15.63 2.87 8.51
CA LEU A 129 17.02 3.00 8.05
C LEU A 129 18.00 2.15 8.87
N GLU A 130 17.76 1.96 10.17
CA GLU A 130 18.53 1.02 11.00
C GLU A 130 18.39 -0.41 10.48
N GLN A 131 17.17 -0.83 10.16
CA GLN A 131 16.91 -2.15 9.58
C GLN A 131 17.57 -2.30 8.20
N LEU A 132 17.34 -1.36 7.28
CA LEU A 132 17.93 -1.41 5.93
C LEU A 132 19.45 -1.44 6.00
N THR A 133 20.07 -0.56 6.80
CA THR A 133 21.53 -0.49 6.90
C THR A 133 22.12 -1.74 7.52
N ARG A 134 21.46 -2.32 8.54
CA ARG A 134 21.91 -3.56 9.20
C ARG A 134 21.78 -4.78 8.28
N LEU A 135 20.69 -4.87 7.52
CA LEU A 135 20.40 -6.02 6.66
C LEU A 135 21.09 -5.94 5.30
N ARG A 136 21.46 -4.73 4.85
CA ARG A 136 22.18 -4.47 3.61
C ARG A 136 23.64 -4.94 3.72
N ARG A 137 23.92 -6.15 3.25
CA ARG A 137 25.28 -6.74 3.26
C ARG A 137 26.26 -6.05 2.29
N ASN A 138 25.79 -5.59 1.14
CA ASN A 138 26.62 -4.95 0.11
C ASN A 138 26.02 -3.59 -0.31
N PRO A 139 26.61 -2.47 0.14
CA PRO A 139 26.11 -1.13 -0.16
C PRO A 139 26.20 -0.72 -1.64
N ALA A 140 27.06 -1.34 -2.46
CA ALA A 140 27.18 -1.07 -3.89
C ALA A 140 26.07 -1.76 -4.70
N ARG A 141 25.62 -2.94 -4.26
CA ARG A 141 24.50 -3.67 -4.87
C ARG A 141 23.13 -3.03 -4.58
N PHE A 142 23.01 -2.36 -3.43
CA PHE A 142 21.76 -1.76 -2.95
C PHE A 142 21.97 -0.34 -2.40
N PRO A 143 22.31 0.65 -3.26
CA PRO A 143 22.35 2.05 -2.82
C PRO A 143 20.98 2.47 -2.28
N ILE A 144 20.95 3.24 -1.20
CA ILE A 144 19.70 3.69 -0.57
C ILE A 144 19.49 5.17 -0.91
N VAL A 145 18.30 5.53 -1.36
CA VAL A 145 17.88 6.91 -1.60
C VAL A 145 16.67 7.18 -0.72
N VAL A 146 16.81 8.10 0.24
CA VAL A 146 15.74 8.54 1.11
C VAL A 146 15.10 9.77 0.51
N SER A 147 13.85 9.65 0.09
CA SER A 147 13.06 10.75 -0.44
C SER A 147 12.10 11.26 0.61
N GLN A 148 12.37 12.47 1.10
CA GLN A 148 11.55 13.14 2.10
C GLN A 148 10.57 14.12 1.45
N ASP A 149 9.30 14.03 1.78
CA ASP A 149 8.27 14.99 1.37
C ASP A 149 8.14 16.16 2.35
N GLY A 150 8.35 17.39 1.86
CA GLY A 150 8.33 18.60 2.67
C GLY A 150 9.65 18.84 3.42
N ASP A 151 9.59 19.61 4.52
CA ASP A 151 10.75 20.19 5.19
C ASP A 151 10.78 19.95 6.71
N ALA A 152 10.13 18.86 7.17
CA ALA A 152 10.15 18.45 8.56
C ALA A 152 11.60 18.22 9.05
N ARG A 153 12.11 19.14 9.88
CA ARG A 153 13.51 19.16 10.31
C ARG A 153 13.89 17.94 11.15
N ASP A 154 12.99 17.49 12.00
CA ASP A 154 13.18 16.30 12.84
C ASP A 154 13.36 15.01 12.02
N VAL A 155 12.68 14.90 10.88
CA VAL A 155 12.87 13.81 9.91
C VAL A 155 14.24 13.89 9.25
N ALA A 156 14.66 15.08 8.80
CA ALA A 156 16.00 15.28 8.22
C ALA A 156 17.10 14.95 9.25
N GLU A 157 16.98 15.44 10.49
CA GLU A 157 17.88 15.13 11.60
C GLU A 157 17.94 13.62 11.93
N ALA A 158 16.84 12.89 11.72
CA ALA A 158 16.82 11.43 11.88
C ALA A 158 17.55 10.69 10.75
N ILE A 159 17.59 11.25 9.52
CA ILE A 159 18.23 10.66 8.33
C ILE A 159 19.74 10.96 8.31
N ASP A 160 20.11 12.16 8.73
CA ASP A 160 21.47 12.73 8.71
C ASP A 160 22.61 11.78 9.15
N PRO A 161 22.48 11.04 10.28
CA PRO A 161 23.53 10.13 10.73
C PRO A 161 23.81 8.98 9.74
N PHE A 162 22.79 8.54 8.99
CA PHE A 162 22.92 7.43 8.04
C PHE A 162 23.62 7.88 6.75
N VAL A 163 23.30 9.09 6.26
CA VAL A 163 23.95 9.70 5.08
C VAL A 163 25.44 9.90 5.34
N LYS A 164 25.81 10.42 6.52
CA LYS A 164 27.21 10.70 6.88
C LYS A 164 28.05 9.43 7.05
N LYS A 165 27.42 8.32 7.45
CA LYS A 165 28.11 7.05 7.75
C LYS A 165 28.26 6.14 6.53
N ALA A 166 27.35 6.20 5.57
CA ALA A 166 27.31 5.29 4.44
C ALA A 166 27.47 6.06 3.12
N GLY A 167 28.61 5.89 2.44
CA GLY A 167 28.89 6.49 1.12
C GLY A 167 27.98 6.04 -0.04
N SER A 168 26.92 5.27 0.24
CA SER A 168 25.88 4.87 -0.72
C SER A 168 24.47 5.04 -0.15
N LEU A 169 24.30 6.02 0.73
CA LEU A 169 22.99 6.49 1.18
C LEU A 169 22.85 7.98 0.84
N PHE A 170 21.76 8.32 0.15
CA PHE A 170 21.47 9.66 -0.33
C PHE A 170 20.19 10.16 0.30
N HIS A 171 20.11 11.45 0.59
CA HIS A 171 18.90 12.11 1.05
C HIS A 171 18.50 13.16 0.02
N ILE A 172 17.30 13.01 -0.53
CA ILE A 172 16.69 13.94 -1.47
C ILE A 172 15.41 14.49 -0.85
N GLN A 173 15.10 15.75 -1.16
CA GLN A 173 13.98 16.46 -0.54
C GLN A 173 13.02 16.99 -1.61
N HIS A 174 11.78 16.54 -1.53
CA HIS A 174 10.69 16.99 -2.40
C HIS A 174 10.01 18.22 -1.80
N SER A 175 9.82 19.26 -2.62
CA SER A 175 9.05 20.44 -2.24
C SER A 175 7.58 20.24 -2.60
N LYS A 176 6.69 20.27 -1.60
CA LYS A 176 5.25 20.07 -1.80
C LYS A 176 4.67 21.15 -2.72
N VAL A 177 3.99 20.69 -3.78
CA VAL A 177 3.20 21.56 -4.66
C VAL A 177 1.74 21.47 -4.23
N GLU A 178 1.14 22.61 -3.91
CA GLU A 178 -0.27 22.69 -3.55
C GLU A 178 -1.17 22.38 -4.76
N PRO A 179 -2.29 21.64 -4.58
CA PRO A 179 -3.22 21.40 -5.66
C PRO A 179 -3.86 22.72 -6.13
N THR A 180 -4.03 22.87 -7.44
CA THR A 180 -4.63 24.06 -8.05
C THR A 180 -6.12 24.20 -7.73
N GLN A 181 -6.79 23.09 -7.45
CA GLN A 181 -8.21 23.04 -7.09
C GLN A 181 -8.38 22.80 -5.59
N LYS A 182 -9.47 23.34 -5.03
CA LYS A 182 -9.83 23.10 -3.63
C LYS A 182 -10.29 21.65 -3.45
N MET A 183 -9.58 20.90 -2.62
CA MET A 183 -9.84 19.49 -2.34
C MET A 183 -10.27 19.26 -0.88
N LEU A 184 -10.98 18.17 -0.63
CA LEU A 184 -11.17 17.66 0.73
C LEU A 184 -9.81 17.27 1.33
N LYS A 185 -9.67 17.37 2.65
CA LYS A 185 -8.40 17.08 3.33
C LYS A 185 -7.88 15.67 3.07
N SER A 186 -8.77 14.67 3.06
CA SER A 186 -8.43 13.28 2.71
C SER A 186 -7.79 13.20 1.33
N ASP A 187 -8.46 13.79 0.34
CA ASP A 187 -8.05 13.72 -1.06
C ASP A 187 -6.75 14.49 -1.30
N LYS A 188 -6.56 15.59 -0.56
CA LYS A 188 -5.32 16.36 -0.56
C LYS A 188 -4.11 15.54 -0.06
N ASN A 189 -4.29 14.69 0.95
CA ASN A 189 -3.22 13.80 1.41
C ASN A 189 -2.83 12.78 0.32
N TYR A 190 -3.82 12.15 -0.33
CA TYR A 190 -3.56 11.23 -1.43
C TYR A 190 -2.94 11.91 -2.65
N PHE A 191 -3.27 13.18 -2.88
CA PHE A 191 -2.60 14.01 -3.88
C PHE A 191 -1.12 14.17 -3.59
N PHE A 192 -0.76 14.62 -2.38
CA PHE A 192 0.65 14.79 -2.02
C PHE A 192 1.46 13.50 -2.12
N ILE A 193 0.87 12.37 -1.69
CA ILE A 193 1.51 11.05 -1.83
C ILE A 193 1.79 10.74 -3.30
N ALA A 194 0.79 10.89 -4.19
CA ALA A 194 0.97 10.61 -5.61
C ALA A 194 2.04 11.50 -6.26
N GLN A 195 2.06 12.80 -5.92
CA GLN A 195 3.06 13.73 -6.44
C GLN A 195 4.47 13.42 -5.94
N HIS A 196 4.62 13.07 -4.66
CA HIS A 196 5.90 12.68 -4.08
C HIS A 196 6.45 11.40 -4.72
N TYR A 197 5.60 10.38 -4.88
CA TYR A 197 5.94 9.16 -5.61
C TYR A 197 6.44 9.45 -7.02
N LYS A 198 5.71 10.29 -7.76
CA LYS A 198 6.10 10.67 -9.12
C LYS A 198 7.46 11.34 -9.17
N TRP A 199 7.66 12.36 -8.32
CA TRP A 199 8.90 13.13 -8.31
C TRP A 199 10.10 12.26 -7.94
N ALA A 200 9.97 11.43 -6.90
CA ALA A 200 11.06 10.60 -6.40
C ALA A 200 11.44 9.49 -7.39
N LEU A 201 10.45 8.86 -8.03
CA LEU A 201 10.70 7.85 -9.07
C LEU A 201 11.30 8.50 -10.33
N ASP A 202 10.82 9.67 -10.76
CA ASP A 202 11.44 10.44 -11.85
C ASP A 202 12.92 10.75 -11.52
N HIS A 203 13.22 11.17 -10.30
CA HIS A 203 14.58 11.47 -9.87
C HIS A 203 15.49 10.23 -9.91
N VAL A 204 15.09 9.13 -9.27
CA VAL A 204 15.92 7.92 -9.17
C VAL A 204 16.11 7.23 -10.52
N PHE A 205 15.09 7.18 -11.37
CA PHE A 205 15.21 6.54 -12.69
C PHE A 205 15.89 7.44 -13.72
N ARG A 206 15.56 8.74 -13.78
CA ARG A 206 16.02 9.61 -14.88
C ARG A 206 17.24 10.46 -14.54
N GLU A 207 17.36 10.94 -13.31
CA GLU A 207 18.49 11.77 -12.90
C GLU A 207 19.63 10.91 -12.36
N MET A 208 19.32 9.90 -11.55
CA MET A 208 20.33 8.96 -11.03
C MET A 208 20.60 7.76 -11.96
N GLY A 209 19.70 7.47 -12.91
CA GLY A 209 19.95 6.47 -13.96
C GLY A 209 19.91 5.01 -13.51
N TYR A 210 19.27 4.69 -12.38
CA TYR A 210 19.13 3.29 -11.95
C TYR A 210 18.17 2.53 -12.86
N SER A 211 18.50 1.28 -13.20
CA SER A 211 17.61 0.43 -14.02
C SER A 211 16.52 -0.27 -13.20
N HIS A 212 16.76 -0.49 -11.91
CA HIS A 212 15.86 -1.18 -10.99
C HIS A 212 15.79 -0.44 -9.66
N VAL A 213 14.59 -0.31 -9.13
CA VAL A 213 14.31 0.35 -7.86
C VAL A 213 13.43 -0.55 -7.00
N ILE A 214 13.79 -0.70 -5.73
CA ILE A 214 12.99 -1.31 -4.67
C ILE A 214 12.40 -0.17 -3.86
N VAL A 215 11.09 0.00 -3.90
CA VAL A 215 10.36 1.04 -3.20
C VAL A 215 9.93 0.55 -1.82
N THR A 216 10.26 1.30 -0.77
CA THR A 216 9.80 1.07 0.61
C THR A 216 9.23 2.35 1.23
N GLU A 217 8.34 2.20 2.21
CA GLU A 217 7.82 3.30 3.02
C GLU A 217 8.45 3.28 4.42
N ASP A 218 8.55 4.44 5.06
CA ASP A 218 9.21 4.65 6.36
C ASP A 218 8.56 3.90 7.54
N ASP A 219 7.44 3.23 7.32
CA ASP A 219 6.68 2.52 8.35
C ASP A 219 6.69 0.99 8.21
N LEU A 220 7.63 0.44 7.42
CA LEU A 220 7.79 -1.00 7.25
C LEU A 220 8.91 -1.55 8.14
N ASP A 221 8.65 -2.70 8.76
CA ASP A 221 9.65 -3.61 9.29
C ASP A 221 10.07 -4.62 8.22
N MET A 222 11.34 -5.04 8.25
CA MET A 222 12.02 -5.76 7.16
C MET A 222 12.45 -7.15 7.63
N ALA A 223 12.16 -8.18 6.82
CA ALA A 223 12.68 -9.52 7.07
C ALA A 223 14.20 -9.60 6.88
N GLU A 224 14.86 -10.51 7.60
CA GLU A 224 16.31 -10.69 7.50
C GLU A 224 16.79 -11.12 6.11
N ASP A 225 15.92 -11.79 5.35
CA ASP A 225 16.15 -12.27 3.98
C ASP A 225 15.70 -11.27 2.89
N PHE A 226 15.25 -10.07 3.25
CA PHE A 226 14.68 -9.07 2.32
C PHE A 226 15.57 -8.79 1.09
N PHE A 227 16.86 -8.57 1.30
CA PHE A 227 17.80 -8.30 0.19
C PHE A 227 18.12 -9.56 -0.62
N SER A 228 18.15 -10.74 0.01
CA SER A 228 18.34 -12.01 -0.70
C SER A 228 17.15 -12.29 -1.63
N TYR A 229 15.93 -12.06 -1.12
CA TYR A 229 14.69 -12.17 -1.89
C TYR A 229 14.74 -11.32 -3.18
N PHE A 230 14.98 -10.02 -3.05
CA PHE A 230 15.03 -9.14 -4.23
C PHE A 230 16.23 -9.42 -5.14
N ALA A 231 17.38 -9.85 -4.60
CA ALA A 231 18.51 -10.27 -5.41
C ALA A 231 18.16 -11.44 -6.34
N ALA A 232 17.45 -12.45 -5.81
CA ALA A 232 17.04 -13.61 -6.57
C ALA A 232 15.94 -13.31 -7.60
N MET A 233 15.03 -12.36 -7.31
CA MET A 233 13.90 -12.06 -8.20
C MET A 233 14.23 -11.08 -9.33
N LYS A 234 15.27 -10.23 -9.20
CA LYS A 234 15.62 -9.27 -10.25
C LYS A 234 15.86 -9.92 -11.62
N PRO A 235 16.66 -11.00 -11.76
CA PRO A 235 16.86 -11.66 -13.06
C PRO A 235 15.56 -12.26 -13.64
N LEU A 236 14.64 -12.72 -12.78
CA LEU A 236 13.33 -13.20 -13.21
C LEU A 236 12.48 -12.05 -13.79
N LEU A 237 12.45 -10.91 -13.10
CA LEU A 237 11.73 -9.71 -13.55
C LEU A 237 12.28 -9.15 -14.88
N GLU A 238 13.57 -9.34 -15.16
CA GLU A 238 14.19 -9.00 -16.44
C GLU A 238 13.80 -9.97 -17.56
N LYS A 239 13.77 -11.27 -17.26
CA LYS A 239 13.53 -12.35 -18.24
C LYS A 239 12.07 -12.53 -18.63
N ASP A 240 11.14 -12.33 -17.71
CA ASP A 240 9.71 -12.57 -17.94
C ASP A 240 8.95 -11.24 -18.18
N PRO A 241 8.60 -10.90 -19.44
CA PRO A 241 7.88 -9.66 -19.73
C PRO A 241 6.43 -9.66 -19.21
N SER A 242 5.88 -10.81 -18.83
CA SER A 242 4.57 -10.87 -18.17
C SER A 242 4.63 -10.44 -16.69
N LEU A 243 5.84 -10.26 -16.14
CA LEU A 243 6.04 -9.65 -14.84
C LEU A 243 6.32 -8.15 -14.97
N TRP A 244 5.71 -7.37 -14.07
CA TRP A 244 5.94 -5.93 -13.96
C TRP A 244 6.40 -5.47 -12.59
N CYS A 245 6.28 -6.32 -11.57
CA CYS A 245 6.82 -6.04 -10.25
C CYS A 245 7.17 -7.30 -9.45
N VAL A 246 7.93 -7.10 -8.39
CA VAL A 246 8.14 -8.09 -7.32
C VAL A 246 7.74 -7.40 -6.02
N SER A 247 6.81 -7.94 -5.25
CA SER A 247 6.43 -7.39 -3.95
C SER A 247 6.92 -8.29 -2.83
N ALA A 248 7.31 -7.69 -1.71
CA ALA A 248 7.62 -8.35 -0.46
C ALA A 248 6.36 -8.65 0.37
N TRP A 249 5.17 -8.28 -0.11
CA TRP A 249 3.93 -8.32 0.66
C TRP A 249 2.97 -9.41 0.19
N ASN A 250 2.40 -10.13 1.15
CA ASN A 250 1.22 -10.96 0.97
C ASN A 250 0.03 -10.30 1.69
N ASP A 251 -0.97 -9.84 0.93
CA ASP A 251 -2.19 -9.24 1.48
C ASP A 251 -2.96 -10.18 2.42
N ASN A 252 -2.86 -11.49 2.21
CA ASN A 252 -3.41 -12.54 3.07
C ASN A 252 -2.32 -13.21 3.93
N GLY A 253 -1.25 -12.47 4.26
CA GLY A 253 -0.04 -12.95 4.95
C GLY A 253 -0.17 -13.23 6.45
N GLY A 254 -1.39 -13.48 6.94
CA GLY A 254 -1.64 -13.83 8.33
C GLY A 254 -1.00 -15.16 8.71
N LYS A 255 -0.59 -15.33 9.97
CA LYS A 255 0.04 -16.59 10.44
C LYS A 255 -0.84 -17.81 10.19
N ASP A 256 -2.15 -17.67 10.40
CA ASP A 256 -3.12 -18.77 10.22
C ASP A 256 -3.47 -19.01 8.75
N LEU A 257 -3.06 -18.11 7.85
CA LEU A 257 -3.40 -18.09 6.42
C LEU A 257 -2.21 -18.45 5.53
N THR A 258 -1.04 -18.70 6.11
CA THR A 258 0.21 -18.99 5.39
C THR A 258 0.82 -20.30 5.86
N ASP A 259 1.44 -21.05 4.95
CA ASP A 259 2.24 -22.22 5.35
C ASP A 259 3.59 -21.77 5.90
N ARG A 260 3.67 -21.66 7.23
CA ARG A 260 4.88 -21.21 7.94
C ARG A 260 6.06 -22.19 7.83
N ARG A 261 5.84 -23.43 7.38
CA ARG A 261 6.89 -24.43 7.18
C ARG A 261 7.64 -24.20 5.87
N ASP A 262 6.99 -23.57 4.89
CA ASP A 262 7.56 -23.29 3.58
C ASP A 262 7.77 -21.78 3.39
N GLY A 263 8.80 -21.26 4.06
CA GLY A 263 9.19 -19.86 3.92
C GLY A 263 9.65 -19.51 2.49
N ALA A 264 10.11 -20.49 1.71
CA ALA A 264 10.64 -20.29 0.37
C ALA A 264 9.55 -20.22 -0.72
N LYS A 265 8.31 -20.63 -0.41
CA LYS A 265 7.20 -20.58 -1.38
C LYS A 265 6.96 -19.17 -1.90
N LEU A 266 6.91 -19.07 -3.22
CA LEU A 266 6.62 -17.86 -3.98
C LEU A 266 5.41 -18.08 -4.88
N TRP A 267 4.75 -16.99 -5.24
CA TRP A 267 3.53 -16.99 -6.03
C TRP A 267 3.55 -15.86 -7.06
N ARG A 268 2.86 -16.06 -8.17
CA ARG A 268 2.41 -14.95 -9.03
C ARG A 268 1.09 -14.39 -8.50
N THR A 269 0.87 -13.09 -8.68
CA THR A 269 -0.37 -12.38 -8.32
C THR A 269 -0.66 -11.30 -9.35
N ASP A 270 -1.90 -11.21 -9.80
CA ASP A 270 -2.38 -10.12 -10.67
C ASP A 270 -2.74 -8.87 -9.84
N PHE A 271 -3.04 -9.04 -8.56
CA PHE A 271 -3.21 -7.93 -7.65
C PHE A 271 -1.85 -7.28 -7.35
N PHE A 272 -1.69 -5.98 -7.64
CA PHE A 272 -0.51 -5.20 -7.27
C PHE A 272 -0.50 -4.89 -5.76
N PRO A 273 0.42 -5.50 -4.98
CA PRO A 273 0.38 -5.37 -3.52
C PRO A 273 1.10 -4.12 -2.99
N GLY A 274 2.17 -3.67 -3.67
CA GLY A 274 3.05 -2.61 -3.18
C GLY A 274 3.89 -3.04 -1.96
N LEU A 275 3.95 -2.19 -0.93
CA LEU A 275 4.49 -2.46 0.42
C LEU A 275 5.86 -3.17 0.45
N GLY A 276 6.86 -2.53 -0.16
CA GLY A 276 8.16 -3.15 -0.43
C GLY A 276 8.15 -3.83 -1.78
N TRP A 277 8.42 -3.10 -2.87
CA TRP A 277 8.25 -3.63 -4.22
C TRP A 277 9.30 -3.16 -5.20
N MET A 278 9.76 -4.05 -6.08
CA MET A 278 10.72 -3.76 -7.14
C MET A 278 10.02 -3.52 -8.47
N LEU A 279 10.47 -2.50 -9.20
CA LEU A 279 10.11 -2.24 -10.59
C LEU A 279 11.33 -1.91 -11.45
N ARG A 280 11.16 -2.03 -12.76
CA ARG A 280 12.16 -1.67 -13.78
C ARG A 280 11.94 -0.26 -14.31
N ALA A 281 13.00 0.35 -14.84
CA ALA A 281 12.95 1.67 -15.46
C ALA A 281 11.96 1.74 -16.63
N GLU A 282 11.82 0.68 -17.40
CA GLU A 282 10.88 0.59 -18.53
C GLU A 282 9.44 0.68 -18.06
N VAL A 283 9.12 0.01 -16.94
CA VAL A 283 7.78 0.11 -16.33
C VAL A 283 7.55 1.54 -15.83
N TRP A 284 8.54 2.17 -15.19
CA TRP A 284 8.40 3.57 -14.78
C TRP A 284 8.17 4.51 -15.96
N ASN A 285 8.90 4.31 -17.07
CA ASN A 285 8.75 5.12 -18.29
C ASN A 285 7.34 5.04 -18.89
N GLU A 286 6.69 3.88 -18.77
CA GLU A 286 5.28 3.72 -19.15
C GLU A 286 4.33 4.43 -18.17
N LEU A 287 4.53 4.25 -16.85
CA LEU A 287 3.62 4.78 -15.84
C LEU A 287 3.65 6.31 -15.73
N ARG A 288 4.84 6.91 -15.86
CA ARG A 288 5.06 8.35 -15.62
C ARG A 288 4.29 9.27 -16.56
N GLU A 289 3.99 8.81 -17.78
CA GLU A 289 3.28 9.62 -18.79
C GLU A 289 1.84 9.92 -18.40
N HIS A 290 1.20 8.98 -17.68
CA HIS A 290 -0.20 9.04 -17.32
C HIS A 290 -0.40 8.95 -15.80
N TRP A 291 0.64 9.30 -15.03
CA TRP A 291 0.62 9.20 -13.58
C TRP A 291 -0.56 10.00 -13.00
N PRO A 292 -1.36 9.41 -12.10
CA PRO A 292 -2.58 10.03 -11.62
C PRO A 292 -2.28 11.10 -10.57
N ASP A 293 -3.20 12.04 -10.44
CA ASP A 293 -3.11 13.08 -9.40
C ASP A 293 -3.24 12.50 -7.98
N ARG A 294 -3.84 11.31 -7.80
CA ARG A 294 -4.13 10.70 -6.50
C ARG A 294 -4.41 9.20 -6.65
N TYR A 295 -4.38 8.46 -5.53
CA TYR A 295 -4.68 7.02 -5.47
C TYR A 295 -3.84 6.20 -6.47
N TRP A 296 -2.54 6.46 -6.49
CA TRP A 296 -1.62 5.90 -7.47
C TRP A 296 -1.60 4.36 -7.49
N ASP A 297 -1.74 3.74 -6.32
CA ASP A 297 -1.72 2.30 -6.15
C ASP A 297 -3.00 1.64 -6.68
N ASP A 298 -4.16 2.23 -6.41
CA ASP A 298 -5.43 1.80 -7.00
C ASP A 298 -5.47 2.03 -8.52
N TRP A 299 -4.91 3.14 -9.00
CA TRP A 299 -4.75 3.39 -10.44
C TRP A 299 -3.86 2.33 -11.10
N MET A 300 -2.75 1.93 -10.47
CA MET A 300 -1.90 0.84 -10.96
C MET A 300 -2.67 -0.49 -11.04
N ARG A 301 -3.62 -0.74 -10.15
CA ARG A 301 -4.46 -1.95 -10.20
C ARG A 301 -5.45 -1.95 -11.38
N SER A 302 -5.65 -0.82 -12.07
CA SER A 302 -6.58 -0.78 -13.19
C SER A 302 -6.13 -1.65 -14.36
N PRO A 303 -7.05 -2.27 -15.13
CA PRO A 303 -6.68 -3.17 -16.23
C PRO A 303 -5.88 -2.47 -17.33
N SER A 304 -6.18 -1.20 -17.61
CA SER A 304 -5.50 -0.39 -18.63
C SER A 304 -4.04 -0.10 -18.28
N VAL A 305 -3.69 -0.10 -16.99
CA VAL A 305 -2.32 0.12 -16.50
C VAL A 305 -1.60 -1.21 -16.30
N ARG A 306 -2.25 -2.18 -15.65
CA ARG A 306 -1.68 -3.51 -15.40
C ARG A 306 -1.38 -4.27 -16.70
N LYS A 307 -2.25 -4.15 -17.72
CA LYS A 307 -2.10 -4.77 -19.05
C LYS A 307 -1.81 -6.28 -18.97
N GLY A 308 -2.58 -7.00 -18.17
CA GLY A 308 -2.44 -8.45 -18.02
C GLY A 308 -1.22 -8.93 -17.23
N ARG A 309 -0.30 -8.03 -16.83
CA ARG A 309 0.94 -8.39 -16.12
C ARG A 309 0.66 -8.75 -14.66
N SER A 310 1.58 -9.53 -14.09
CA SER A 310 1.51 -10.02 -12.71
C SER A 310 2.75 -9.60 -11.93
N CYS A 311 2.67 -9.64 -10.61
CA CYS A 311 3.83 -9.53 -9.73
C CYS A 311 4.18 -10.87 -9.11
N VAL A 312 5.44 -11.00 -8.67
CA VAL A 312 5.81 -12.05 -7.71
C VAL A 312 5.50 -11.57 -6.29
N ARG A 313 4.98 -12.46 -5.45
CA ARG A 313 4.81 -12.23 -4.01
C ARG A 313 5.21 -13.48 -3.21
N PRO A 314 5.67 -13.34 -1.97
CA PRO A 314 6.01 -14.50 -1.14
C PRO A 314 4.79 -15.12 -0.44
N GLU A 315 4.91 -16.36 0.02
CA GLU A 315 3.94 -16.95 0.95
C GLU A 315 3.93 -16.20 2.28
N ILE A 316 5.10 -15.93 2.84
CA ILE A 316 5.27 -15.15 4.07
C ILE A 316 5.80 -13.77 3.69
N SER A 317 5.19 -12.67 4.15
CA SER A 317 5.66 -11.33 3.80
C SER A 317 7.10 -11.06 4.26
N ARG A 318 7.89 -10.37 3.44
CA ARG A 318 9.26 -9.89 3.76
C ARG A 318 9.28 -8.44 4.25
N THR A 319 8.11 -7.83 4.31
CA THR A 319 7.82 -6.57 4.97
C THR A 319 6.61 -6.77 5.90
N ALA A 320 6.56 -6.02 7.00
CA ALA A 320 5.42 -5.96 7.90
C ALA A 320 5.15 -4.50 8.25
N HIS A 321 3.89 -4.12 8.45
CA HIS A 321 3.59 -2.74 8.86
C HIS A 321 3.96 -2.54 10.33
N ASN A 322 4.80 -1.55 10.62
CA ASN A 322 5.25 -1.27 11.98
C ASN A 322 4.15 -0.58 12.78
N MET A 323 3.27 -1.38 13.40
CA MET A 323 2.13 -0.89 14.17
C MET A 323 2.51 0.05 15.34
N LYS A 324 3.77 0.01 15.80
CA LYS A 324 4.25 0.80 16.95
C LYS A 324 4.66 2.22 16.55
N LEU A 325 5.28 2.38 15.40
CA LEU A 325 5.89 3.64 14.95
C LEU A 325 5.12 4.31 13.80
N ALA A 326 4.36 3.55 13.01
CA ALA A 326 3.64 4.07 11.84
C ALA A 326 2.55 5.09 12.19
N GLY A 327 1.89 4.93 13.35
CA GLY A 327 0.68 5.66 13.69
C GLY A 327 -0.51 5.28 12.80
N LYS A 328 -1.41 6.24 12.51
CA LYS A 328 -2.51 6.05 11.55
C LYS A 328 -2.08 6.60 10.18
N GLY A 329 -2.16 5.77 9.14
CA GLY A 329 -1.97 6.21 7.76
C GLY A 329 -3.12 7.06 7.22
N SER A 330 -3.00 7.51 5.95
CA SER A 330 -4.00 8.34 5.26
C SER A 330 -5.40 7.72 5.13
N SER A 331 -5.50 6.39 5.24
CA SER A 331 -6.76 5.64 5.26
C SER A 331 -7.48 5.71 6.61
N GLY A 332 -6.93 6.40 7.62
CA GLY A 332 -7.52 6.49 8.95
C GLY A 332 -7.49 5.18 9.75
N GLY A 333 -6.75 4.17 9.28
CA GLY A 333 -6.67 2.86 9.91
C GLY A 333 -7.73 1.86 9.45
N LEU A 334 -8.37 2.10 8.29
CA LEU A 334 -9.39 1.21 7.70
C LEU A 334 -8.93 -0.26 7.65
N TYR A 335 -7.66 -0.50 7.33
CA TYR A 335 -7.08 -1.83 7.18
C TYR A 335 -6.29 -2.32 8.39
N LYS A 336 -6.39 -1.63 9.54
CA LYS A 336 -5.55 -1.88 10.71
C LYS A 336 -5.55 -3.36 11.14
N SER A 337 -6.72 -3.99 11.19
CA SER A 337 -6.86 -5.40 11.60
C SER A 337 -6.09 -6.33 10.68
N TYR A 338 -6.25 -6.18 9.36
CA TYR A 338 -5.54 -6.99 8.37
C TYR A 338 -4.03 -6.75 8.41
N LEU A 339 -3.60 -5.47 8.34
CA LEU A 339 -2.17 -5.12 8.38
C LEU A 339 -1.48 -5.64 9.65
N SER A 340 -2.18 -5.61 10.80
CA SER A 340 -1.63 -6.10 12.06
C SER A 340 -1.49 -7.62 12.14
N SER A 341 -2.20 -8.37 11.29
CA SER A 341 -2.14 -9.83 11.25
C SER A 341 -0.96 -10.37 10.42
N ILE A 342 -0.42 -9.53 9.52
CA ILE A 342 0.64 -9.91 8.58
C ILE A 342 1.98 -9.84 9.29
N THR A 343 2.77 -10.91 9.18
CA THR A 343 4.00 -11.06 9.96
C THR A 343 5.18 -11.51 9.11
N LEU A 344 6.38 -11.09 9.53
CA LEU A 344 7.66 -11.51 8.98
C LEU A 344 7.91 -13.01 9.20
N PRO A 345 8.81 -13.65 8.43
CA PRO A 345 9.20 -15.05 8.64
C PRO A 345 9.90 -15.24 9.99
N ASP A 346 9.74 -16.44 10.57
CA ASP A 346 10.40 -16.81 11.84
C ASP A 346 11.88 -17.15 11.63
N SER A 347 12.30 -17.42 10.39
CA SER A 347 13.69 -17.69 10.01
C SER A 347 13.96 -17.23 8.58
N PRO A 348 15.16 -16.71 8.28
CA PRO A 348 15.50 -16.23 6.94
C PRO A 348 15.63 -17.39 5.94
N VAL A 349 15.23 -17.13 4.70
CA VAL A 349 15.48 -18.02 3.56
C VAL A 349 16.66 -17.50 2.75
N ASP A 350 17.57 -18.39 2.34
CA ASP A 350 18.56 -18.05 1.32
C ASP A 350 17.95 -18.20 -0.07
N PHE A 351 17.39 -17.11 -0.59
CA PHE A 351 16.76 -17.08 -1.90
C PHE A 351 17.74 -17.28 -3.07
N SER A 352 19.05 -17.21 -2.85
CA SER A 352 20.01 -17.59 -3.89
C SER A 352 19.95 -19.08 -4.24
N LEU A 353 19.38 -19.90 -3.37
CA LEU A 353 19.18 -21.34 -3.54
C LEU A 353 17.78 -21.71 -4.05
N VAL A 354 16.88 -20.74 -4.18
CA VAL A 354 15.50 -20.96 -4.63
C VAL A 354 15.45 -20.95 -6.15
N ASP A 355 14.90 -22.00 -6.75
CA ASP A 355 14.66 -22.04 -8.18
C ASP A 355 13.53 -21.08 -8.57
N THR A 356 13.89 -20.02 -9.28
CA THR A 356 12.95 -18.99 -9.74
C THR A 356 12.36 -19.29 -11.11
N SER A 357 12.86 -20.30 -11.82
CA SER A 357 12.35 -20.69 -13.14
C SER A 357 10.90 -21.20 -13.07
N GLU A 358 10.51 -21.73 -11.92
CA GLU A 358 9.15 -22.13 -11.54
C GLU A 358 8.13 -20.96 -11.60
N LEU A 359 8.60 -19.72 -11.50
CA LEU A 359 7.76 -18.51 -11.55
C LEU A 359 7.64 -17.92 -12.95
N MET A 360 8.39 -18.41 -13.93
CA MET A 360 8.17 -18.05 -15.34
C MET A 360 6.73 -18.41 -15.72
N LYS A 361 6.02 -17.50 -16.38
CA LYS A 361 4.57 -17.64 -16.62
C LYS A 361 4.12 -19.04 -17.05
N ASN A 362 4.73 -19.60 -18.10
CA ASN A 362 4.30 -20.90 -18.64
C ASN A 362 4.51 -22.05 -17.65
N ASN A 363 5.63 -22.04 -16.91
CA ASN A 363 5.92 -23.05 -15.89
C ASN A 363 4.91 -22.92 -14.73
N TYR A 364 4.70 -21.68 -14.27
CA TYR A 364 3.79 -21.39 -13.18
C TYR A 364 2.34 -21.76 -13.53
N ASP A 365 1.87 -21.43 -14.73
CA ASP A 365 0.52 -21.76 -15.19
C ASP A 365 0.31 -23.27 -15.25
N THR A 366 1.29 -24.00 -15.79
CA THR A 366 1.28 -25.47 -15.84
C THR A 366 1.24 -26.07 -14.44
N HIS A 367 2.10 -25.60 -13.53
CA HIS A 367 2.17 -26.12 -12.16
C HIS A 367 0.96 -25.76 -11.32
N LEU A 368 0.39 -24.56 -11.49
CA LEU A 368 -0.86 -24.19 -10.85
C LEU A 368 -2.02 -25.03 -11.35
N ALA A 369 -2.15 -25.22 -12.66
CA ALA A 369 -3.18 -26.08 -13.25
C ALA A 369 -3.09 -27.52 -12.71
N GLN A 370 -1.88 -28.08 -12.62
CA GLN A 370 -1.65 -29.40 -12.04
C GLN A 370 -2.04 -29.43 -10.55
N ALA A 371 -1.61 -28.44 -9.76
CA ALA A 371 -1.97 -28.35 -8.34
C ALA A 371 -3.48 -28.25 -8.12
N LEU A 372 -4.20 -27.53 -8.99
CA LEU A 372 -5.66 -27.44 -8.95
C LEU A 372 -6.33 -28.77 -9.35
N ALA A 373 -5.80 -29.46 -10.36
CA ALA A 373 -6.31 -30.76 -10.78
C ALA A 373 -6.16 -31.82 -9.67
N ASP A 374 -5.01 -31.81 -8.98
CA ASP A 374 -4.69 -32.73 -7.88
C ASP A 374 -5.42 -32.38 -6.57
N ALA A 375 -5.82 -31.12 -6.39
CA ALA A 375 -6.53 -30.68 -5.20
C ALA A 375 -7.93 -31.31 -5.10
N LYS A 376 -8.25 -31.80 -3.90
CA LYS A 376 -9.57 -32.36 -3.58
C LYS A 376 -10.64 -31.28 -3.72
N ALA A 377 -11.56 -31.47 -4.67
CA ALA A 377 -12.69 -30.59 -4.84
C ALA A 377 -13.67 -30.73 -3.67
N VAL A 378 -14.06 -29.60 -3.09
CA VAL A 378 -15.05 -29.53 -2.00
C VAL A 378 -16.05 -28.40 -2.28
N GLU A 379 -17.31 -28.61 -1.90
CA GLU A 379 -18.34 -27.57 -1.99
C GLU A 379 -18.09 -26.45 -0.97
N SER A 380 -17.61 -26.81 0.22
CA SER A 380 -17.13 -25.88 1.22
C SER A 380 -15.93 -26.48 1.94
N VAL A 381 -15.01 -25.63 2.39
CA VAL A 381 -13.86 -26.07 3.18
C VAL A 381 -14.39 -26.67 4.50
N PRO A 382 -14.05 -27.93 4.84
CA PRO A 382 -14.55 -28.57 6.05
C PRO A 382 -13.89 -27.97 7.31
N GLU A 383 -14.58 -28.06 8.45
CA GLU A 383 -14.01 -27.63 9.73
C GLU A 383 -12.85 -28.53 10.18
N GLU A 384 -13.01 -29.84 10.00
CA GLU A 384 -11.95 -30.83 10.16
C GLU A 384 -11.31 -31.09 8.80
N ILE A 385 -10.01 -30.80 8.68
CA ILE A 385 -9.29 -30.85 7.41
C ILE A 385 -7.99 -31.63 7.57
N SER A 386 -7.70 -32.49 6.59
CA SER A 386 -6.45 -33.25 6.57
C SER A 386 -5.35 -32.40 5.95
N THR A 387 -4.13 -32.50 6.48
CA THR A 387 -2.95 -31.84 5.92
C THR A 387 -2.26 -32.68 4.84
N GLU A 388 -2.75 -33.90 4.57
CA GLU A 388 -2.23 -34.80 3.53
C GLU A 388 -2.68 -34.39 2.11
N HIS A 389 -3.66 -33.50 2.00
CA HIS A 389 -4.24 -33.07 0.75
C HIS A 389 -4.29 -31.54 0.64
N SER A 390 -4.21 -31.07 -0.60
CA SER A 390 -4.68 -29.73 -0.96
C SER A 390 -6.15 -29.79 -1.33
N TYR A 391 -6.85 -28.67 -1.17
CA TYR A 391 -8.29 -28.57 -1.44
C TYR A 391 -8.57 -27.41 -2.39
N ARG A 392 -9.59 -27.56 -3.24
CA ARG A 392 -10.14 -26.46 -4.04
C ARG A 392 -11.61 -26.26 -3.76
N VAL A 393 -12.00 -25.01 -3.55
CA VAL A 393 -13.38 -24.56 -3.33
C VAL A 393 -13.74 -23.53 -4.39
N LYS A 394 -14.90 -23.68 -5.03
CA LYS A 394 -15.33 -22.78 -6.10
C LYS A 394 -16.11 -21.58 -5.57
N TYR A 395 -15.97 -20.44 -6.24
CA TYR A 395 -16.84 -19.26 -6.08
C TYR A 395 -17.22 -18.71 -7.45
N SER A 396 -18.43 -18.20 -7.60
CA SER A 396 -18.98 -17.81 -8.91
C SER A 396 -19.24 -16.32 -9.07
N ASN A 397 -19.30 -15.57 -7.97
CA ASN A 397 -19.62 -14.15 -7.98
C ASN A 397 -18.98 -13.43 -6.78
N ALA A 398 -19.04 -12.10 -6.79
CA ALA A 398 -18.49 -11.26 -5.72
C ALA A 398 -19.06 -11.59 -4.32
N ARG A 399 -20.34 -11.99 -4.22
CA ARG A 399 -20.99 -12.32 -2.94
C ARG A 399 -20.48 -13.64 -2.37
N GLU A 400 -20.37 -14.68 -3.20
CA GLU A 400 -19.77 -15.95 -2.80
C GLU A 400 -18.30 -15.77 -2.38
N TRP A 401 -17.54 -14.97 -3.12
CA TRP A 401 -16.17 -14.59 -2.70
C TRP A 401 -16.18 -13.93 -1.32
N ARG A 402 -17.02 -12.91 -1.11
CA ARG A 402 -17.09 -12.17 0.17
C ARG A 402 -17.44 -13.07 1.34
N VAL A 403 -18.39 -13.99 1.16
CA VAL A 403 -18.75 -14.98 2.19
C VAL A 403 -17.57 -15.90 2.50
N LEU A 404 -16.88 -16.41 1.48
CA LEU A 404 -15.70 -17.24 1.66
C LEU A 404 -14.56 -16.49 2.37
N ALA A 405 -14.28 -15.26 1.92
CA ALA A 405 -13.24 -14.41 2.46
C ALA A 405 -13.52 -14.04 3.92
N ASP A 406 -14.76 -13.65 4.25
CA ASP A 406 -15.17 -13.32 5.61
C ASP A 406 -15.02 -14.52 6.56
N ARG A 407 -15.35 -15.74 6.10
CA ARG A 407 -15.21 -16.96 6.91
C ARG A 407 -13.76 -17.18 7.37
N PHE A 408 -12.80 -16.96 6.48
CA PHE A 408 -11.38 -17.19 6.76
C PHE A 408 -10.63 -15.91 7.16
N LYS A 409 -11.32 -14.77 7.26
CA LYS A 409 -10.71 -13.45 7.49
C LYS A 409 -9.65 -13.10 6.45
N LEU A 410 -9.84 -13.55 5.22
CA LEU A 410 -9.08 -13.07 4.06
C LEU A 410 -9.46 -11.60 3.81
N MET A 411 -8.58 -10.83 3.18
CA MET A 411 -8.94 -9.50 2.70
C MET A 411 -10.04 -9.61 1.65
N ASN A 412 -11.24 -9.18 2.05
CA ASN A 412 -12.46 -9.40 1.30
C ASN A 412 -12.77 -8.28 0.30
N ASP A 413 -11.95 -7.22 0.26
CA ASP A 413 -12.12 -6.10 -0.67
C ASP A 413 -11.68 -6.47 -2.08
N ILE A 414 -12.35 -5.88 -3.06
CA ILE A 414 -12.11 -6.08 -4.48
C ILE A 414 -11.63 -4.75 -5.07
N ARG A 415 -10.65 -4.80 -5.97
CA ARG A 415 -10.14 -3.63 -6.70
C ARG A 415 -10.07 -3.93 -8.18
N SER A 416 -10.77 -3.13 -9.00
CA SER A 416 -10.83 -3.36 -10.45
C SER A 416 -11.24 -4.81 -10.82
N GLY A 417 -12.15 -5.40 -10.04
CA GLY A 417 -12.60 -6.79 -10.20
C GLY A 417 -11.66 -7.85 -9.62
N MET A 418 -10.45 -7.49 -9.20
CA MET A 418 -9.47 -8.42 -8.62
C MET A 418 -9.64 -8.56 -7.12
N THR A 419 -9.62 -9.80 -6.64
CA THR A 419 -9.49 -10.14 -5.22
C THR A 419 -8.01 -10.13 -4.82
N ARG A 420 -7.74 -9.90 -3.54
CA ARG A 420 -6.38 -9.80 -3.01
C ARG A 420 -5.60 -11.09 -3.22
N THR A 421 -4.33 -10.99 -3.61
CA THR A 421 -3.41 -12.11 -3.92
C THR A 421 -3.81 -13.04 -5.07
N ALA A 422 -4.85 -12.70 -5.83
CA ALA A 422 -5.36 -13.55 -6.89
C ALA A 422 -4.40 -13.64 -8.09
N TYR A 423 -4.36 -14.81 -8.73
CA TYR A 423 -3.78 -15.01 -10.05
C TYR A 423 -4.77 -15.78 -10.92
N HIS A 424 -5.24 -15.19 -12.03
CA HIS A 424 -6.41 -15.66 -12.78
C HIS A 424 -7.63 -15.91 -11.87
N GLY A 425 -7.80 -15.07 -10.84
CA GLY A 425 -8.84 -15.21 -9.81
C GLY A 425 -8.57 -16.29 -8.75
N VAL A 426 -7.57 -17.16 -8.92
CA VAL A 426 -7.24 -18.18 -7.91
C VAL A 426 -6.60 -17.53 -6.70
N VAL A 427 -7.16 -17.74 -5.50
CA VAL A 427 -6.59 -17.26 -4.23
C VAL A 427 -6.11 -18.45 -3.40
N PRO A 428 -4.80 -18.72 -3.35
CA PRO A 428 -4.24 -19.75 -2.49
C PRO A 428 -4.01 -19.21 -1.07
N PHE A 429 -4.41 -20.00 -0.07
CA PHE A 429 -4.15 -19.72 1.35
C PHE A 429 -3.99 -21.03 2.14
N SER A 430 -3.42 -20.96 3.33
CA SER A 430 -3.34 -22.08 4.26
C SER A 430 -4.51 -22.03 5.24
N TRP A 431 -5.04 -23.18 5.63
CA TRP A 431 -6.01 -23.29 6.71
C TRP A 431 -5.75 -24.54 7.53
N LYS A 432 -5.48 -24.38 8.84
CA LYS A 432 -5.13 -25.47 9.76
C LYS A 432 -4.01 -26.39 9.21
N GLY A 433 -3.05 -25.80 8.48
CA GLY A 433 -1.90 -26.50 7.90
C GLY A 433 -2.14 -27.18 6.55
N ALA A 434 -3.37 -27.13 6.01
CA ALA A 434 -3.72 -27.62 4.67
C ALA A 434 -3.73 -26.46 3.66
N ARG A 435 -3.35 -26.74 2.41
CA ARG A 435 -3.43 -25.76 1.31
C ARG A 435 -4.85 -25.71 0.74
N ILE A 436 -5.41 -24.52 0.68
CA ILE A 436 -6.71 -24.24 0.04
C ILE A 436 -6.50 -23.35 -1.17
N TYR A 437 -7.21 -23.67 -2.25
CA TYR A 437 -7.36 -22.83 -3.43
C TYR A 437 -8.82 -22.39 -3.53
N ALA A 438 -9.09 -21.10 -3.36
CA ALA A 438 -10.36 -20.52 -3.80
C ALA A 438 -10.29 -20.29 -5.31
N VAL A 439 -11.14 -20.97 -6.08
CA VAL A 439 -11.07 -21.02 -7.55
C VAL A 439 -12.33 -20.41 -8.16
N PRO A 440 -12.23 -19.49 -9.11
CA PRO A 440 -13.41 -18.98 -9.79
C PRO A 440 -14.07 -20.11 -10.61
N SER A 441 -15.40 -20.16 -10.63
CA SER A 441 -16.14 -21.29 -11.22
C SER A 441 -15.96 -21.43 -12.74
N TRP A 442 -15.60 -20.34 -13.42
CA TRP A 442 -15.33 -20.29 -14.86
C TRP A 442 -13.92 -20.77 -15.26
N LEU A 443 -13.00 -20.95 -14.30
CA LEU A 443 -11.63 -21.34 -14.62
C LEU A 443 -11.56 -22.80 -15.06
N ASP A 444 -10.86 -23.01 -16.18
CA ASP A 444 -10.54 -24.31 -16.76
C ASP A 444 -9.04 -24.58 -16.61
N GLU A 445 -8.69 -25.63 -15.87
CA GLU A 445 -7.29 -25.95 -15.60
C GLU A 445 -6.51 -26.32 -16.86
N LYS A 446 -7.16 -26.93 -17.87
CA LYS A 446 -6.48 -27.28 -19.13
C LYS A 446 -6.16 -26.03 -19.94
N LYS A 447 -7.09 -25.09 -20.01
CA LYS A 447 -6.84 -23.78 -20.65
C LYS A 447 -5.73 -23.02 -19.94
N LEU A 448 -5.72 -23.02 -18.60
CA LEU A 448 -4.64 -22.44 -17.81
C LEU A 448 -3.29 -23.08 -18.18
N ALA A 449 -3.19 -24.42 -18.15
CA ALA A 449 -1.95 -25.13 -18.48
C ALA A 449 -1.43 -24.82 -19.90
N SER A 450 -2.33 -24.68 -20.87
CA SER A 450 -1.98 -24.33 -22.26
C SER A 450 -1.68 -22.84 -22.49
N GLY A 451 -1.93 -21.97 -21.50
CA GLY A 451 -1.82 -20.52 -21.66
C GLY A 451 -2.97 -19.88 -22.44
N GLU A 452 -4.06 -20.61 -22.70
CA GLU A 452 -5.24 -20.17 -23.47
C GLU A 452 -6.36 -19.58 -22.59
N ILE A 453 -6.07 -19.29 -21.32
CA ILE A 453 -7.04 -18.69 -20.41
C ILE A 453 -7.36 -17.26 -20.84
N GLU A 454 -8.63 -16.94 -21.02
CA GLU A 454 -9.05 -15.60 -21.41
C GLU A 454 -8.79 -14.59 -20.28
N GLU A 455 -8.37 -13.38 -20.64
CA GLU A 455 -8.12 -12.26 -19.70
C GLU A 455 -9.38 -11.75 -18.99
N ALA A 456 -10.56 -12.29 -19.32
CA ALA A 456 -11.86 -11.94 -18.73
C ALA A 456 -12.01 -12.36 -17.26
N ALA A 457 -10.92 -12.70 -16.57
CA ALA A 457 -10.92 -13.17 -15.19
C ALA A 457 -11.50 -12.17 -14.18
N TYR A 458 -11.47 -10.87 -14.52
CA TYR A 458 -11.82 -9.80 -13.60
C TYR A 458 -12.91 -8.91 -14.17
N ASP A 459 -14.10 -8.99 -13.55
CA ASP A 459 -15.24 -8.12 -13.86
C ASP A 459 -15.15 -6.84 -13.00
N PRO A 460 -14.92 -5.65 -13.59
CA PRO A 460 -14.84 -4.40 -12.83
C PRO A 460 -16.09 -4.11 -11.99
N ARG A 461 -17.25 -4.66 -12.35
CA ARG A 461 -18.48 -4.52 -11.56
C ARG A 461 -18.34 -5.12 -10.17
N TRP A 462 -17.48 -6.11 -9.97
CA TRP A 462 -17.29 -6.74 -8.66
C TRP A 462 -16.77 -5.76 -7.60
N ASP A 463 -16.05 -4.70 -7.99
CA ASP A 463 -15.64 -3.62 -7.06
C ASP A 463 -16.86 -2.82 -6.59
N LEU A 464 -17.71 -2.40 -7.54
CA LEU A 464 -18.98 -1.70 -7.26
C LEU A 464 -19.95 -2.55 -6.44
N GLN A 465 -19.96 -3.85 -6.68
CA GLN A 465 -20.71 -4.86 -5.92
C GLN A 465 -20.15 -5.05 -4.51
N SER A 466 -18.83 -5.11 -4.35
CA SER A 466 -18.17 -5.15 -3.04
C SER A 466 -18.52 -3.93 -2.21
N LYS A 467 -18.50 -2.76 -2.83
CA LYS A 467 -18.89 -1.49 -2.21
C LYS A 467 -20.36 -1.50 -1.77
N PHE A 468 -21.26 -2.02 -2.61
CA PHE A 468 -22.65 -2.22 -2.24
C PHE A 468 -22.80 -3.15 -1.03
N MET A 469 -22.03 -4.24 -0.96
CA MET A 469 -22.11 -5.17 0.19
C MET A 469 -21.64 -4.54 1.51
N ASP A 470 -20.66 -3.62 1.47
CA ASP A 470 -20.29 -2.83 2.65
C ASP A 470 -21.41 -1.86 3.06
N PHE A 471 -22.03 -1.21 2.07
CA PHE A 471 -23.21 -0.34 2.29
C PHE A 471 -24.40 -1.13 2.87
N GLU A 472 -24.71 -2.29 2.30
CA GLU A 472 -25.77 -3.21 2.72
C GLU A 472 -25.55 -3.62 4.18
N LYS A 473 -24.35 -4.10 4.53
CA LYS A 473 -23.97 -4.48 5.89
C LYS A 473 -24.12 -3.33 6.90
N GLN A 474 -23.86 -2.10 6.47
CA GLN A 474 -23.91 -0.94 7.35
C GLN A 474 -25.34 -0.43 7.57
N TYR A 475 -26.16 -0.35 6.52
CA TYR A 475 -27.44 0.36 6.55
C TYR A 475 -28.67 -0.52 6.38
N CYS A 476 -28.55 -1.67 5.74
CA CYS A 476 -29.67 -2.57 5.44
C CYS A 476 -29.70 -3.74 6.42
N LYS A 477 -30.06 -3.44 7.66
CA LYS A 477 -30.15 -4.41 8.75
C LYS A 477 -31.39 -4.12 9.61
N PRO A 478 -31.89 -5.10 10.39
CA PRO A 478 -33.12 -4.95 11.18
C PRO A 478 -33.16 -3.71 12.06
N THR A 479 -32.01 -3.28 12.59
CA THR A 479 -31.86 -2.09 13.45
C THR A 479 -31.75 -0.75 12.69
N ARG A 480 -31.84 -0.76 11.35
CA ARG A 480 -31.63 0.42 10.49
C ARG A 480 -32.72 0.58 9.44
N PHE A 481 -32.48 0.12 8.21
CA PHE A 481 -33.44 0.15 7.11
C PHE A 481 -33.83 -1.28 6.74
N THR A 482 -35.14 -1.55 6.68
CA THR A 482 -35.72 -2.88 6.47
C THR A 482 -36.45 -3.03 5.14
N GLY A 483 -36.54 -1.96 4.34
CA GLY A 483 -37.10 -2.01 2.99
C GLY A 483 -36.12 -2.59 1.96
N LYS A 484 -36.44 -2.46 0.67
CA LYS A 484 -35.57 -2.91 -0.42
C LYS A 484 -34.21 -2.20 -0.38
N CYS A 485 -33.15 -2.93 -0.09
CA CYS A 485 -31.80 -2.39 0.00
C CYS A 485 -31.24 -2.05 -1.40
N ASP A 486 -31.54 -0.84 -1.86
CA ASP A 486 -31.10 -0.35 -3.15
C ASP A 486 -30.86 1.18 -3.01
N PRO A 487 -29.63 1.68 -3.23
CA PRO A 487 -29.30 3.10 -3.11
C PRO A 487 -30.15 4.04 -4.00
N ALA A 488 -30.73 3.51 -5.08
CA ALA A 488 -31.64 4.22 -5.97
C ALA A 488 -33.10 4.13 -5.54
N ASN A 489 -33.45 3.26 -4.58
CA ASN A 489 -34.82 3.08 -4.12
C ASN A 489 -35.34 4.35 -3.42
N PRO A 490 -36.53 4.87 -3.81
CA PRO A 490 -37.09 6.09 -3.23
C PRO A 490 -37.30 6.03 -1.71
N GLU A 491 -37.71 4.89 -1.16
CA GLU A 491 -37.96 4.73 0.27
C GLU A 491 -36.66 4.78 1.07
N LEU A 492 -35.59 4.15 0.56
CA LEU A 492 -34.27 4.22 1.17
C LEU A 492 -33.74 5.65 1.15
N ARG A 493 -33.84 6.34 0.00
CA ARG A 493 -33.40 7.73 -0.13
C ARG A 493 -34.17 8.65 0.84
N GLU A 494 -35.48 8.44 0.98
CA GLU A 494 -36.29 9.19 1.95
C GLU A 494 -35.94 8.84 3.40
N TRP A 495 -35.58 7.59 3.71
CA TRP A 495 -35.06 7.19 5.02
C TRP A 495 -33.75 7.91 5.37
N PHE A 496 -32.82 8.05 4.41
CA PHE A 496 -31.58 8.82 4.58
C PHE A 496 -31.87 10.32 4.73
N LYS A 497 -32.81 10.87 3.94
CA LYS A 497 -33.24 12.26 4.02
C LYS A 497 -33.81 12.62 5.38
N ARG A 498 -34.74 11.82 5.92
CA ARG A 498 -35.33 12.01 7.25
C ARG A 498 -34.30 11.98 8.38
N ARG A 499 -33.15 11.35 8.16
CA ARG A 499 -32.03 11.29 9.12
C ARG A 499 -30.93 12.32 8.85
N ASN A 500 -31.13 13.23 7.89
CA ASN A 500 -30.14 14.21 7.45
C ASN A 500 -28.82 13.56 7.00
N MET A 501 -28.91 12.39 6.34
CA MET A 501 -27.79 11.57 5.91
C MET A 501 -27.61 11.49 4.39
N LEU A 502 -28.34 12.27 3.59
CA LEU A 502 -28.23 12.22 2.11
C LEU A 502 -26.79 12.42 1.62
N LYS A 503 -26.05 13.39 2.18
CA LYS A 503 -24.63 13.58 1.84
C LYS A 503 -23.77 12.34 2.11
N LYS A 504 -24.12 11.54 3.12
CA LYS A 504 -23.42 10.27 3.41
C LYS A 504 -23.75 9.23 2.34
N LEU A 505 -25.00 9.14 1.90
CA LEU A 505 -25.40 8.27 0.79
C LEU A 505 -24.67 8.66 -0.49
N ASP A 506 -24.64 9.95 -0.83
CA ASP A 506 -23.97 10.43 -2.04
C ASP A 506 -22.45 10.20 -1.98
N ALA A 507 -21.85 10.23 -0.79
CA ALA A 507 -20.42 9.93 -0.59
C ALA A 507 -20.05 8.46 -0.87
N TRP A 508 -21.03 7.54 -0.88
CA TRP A 508 -20.80 6.17 -1.36
C TRP A 508 -20.63 6.10 -2.88
N GLY A 509 -21.00 7.13 -3.64
CA GLY A 509 -20.86 7.15 -5.10
C GLY A 509 -21.59 5.98 -5.77
N GLU A 510 -21.04 5.53 -6.91
CA GLU A 510 -21.59 4.42 -7.68
C GLU A 510 -21.43 3.08 -6.96
N MET A 511 -22.49 2.26 -7.02
CA MET A 511 -22.61 0.95 -6.41
C MET A 511 -23.50 0.07 -7.30
N VAL A 512 -23.25 -1.24 -7.33
CA VAL A 512 -24.05 -2.21 -8.08
C VAL A 512 -24.65 -3.21 -7.10
N VAL A 513 -25.97 -3.34 -7.10
CA VAL A 513 -26.69 -4.31 -6.26
C VAL A 513 -26.34 -5.74 -6.69
N VAL A 514 -26.13 -6.64 -5.72
CA VAL A 514 -25.70 -8.04 -5.94
C VAL A 514 -26.80 -9.03 -5.64
#